data_AF-A0A4U3I404-F1
#
_entry.id   AF-A0A4U3I404-F1
#
_cell.length_a   1.000
_cell.length_b   1.000
_cell.length_c   1.000
_cell.angle_alpha   90.00
_cell.angle_beta   90.00
_cell.angle_gamma   90.00
#
_symmetry.space_group_name_H-M   'P 1'
#
loop_
_entity.id
_entity.type
_entity.pdbx_description
1 polymer ?
#
loop_
_entity_poly.entity_id
_entity_poly.type
_entity_poly.pdbx_seq_one_letter_code
_entity_poly.pdbx_strand_id
1 'polypeptide(L)'
;MSSGAVDQNLREREKIRRKALWALSDLLPGDPKATPVVSMLDEIARQDEADRLLRDVAKVEDLRDLVVTEPSSSGVQIVREGSIPEPWRERFLQASIGSTRVETGPFLDDFEKFINLWKQENQCLEAYRLAIGKKI
;
A
#
# COMPACT_ATOMS: atom_id res chain seq x y z
N MET A 1 -6.69 -25.76 -6.55
CA MET A 1 -6.63 -25.56 -5.09
C MET A 1 -5.30 -24.88 -4.76
N SER A 2 -5.28 -23.55 -4.58
CA SER A 2 -4.19 -22.79 -3.91
C SER A 2 -4.45 -21.27 -3.79
N SER A 3 -5.70 -20.79 -3.85
CA SER A 3 -5.97 -19.34 -3.68
C SER A 3 -5.62 -18.88 -2.26
N GLY A 4 -6.06 -19.64 -1.24
CA GLY A 4 -5.93 -19.22 0.16
C GLY A 4 -4.49 -19.09 0.68
N ALA A 5 -3.51 -19.84 0.14
CA ALA A 5 -2.11 -19.73 0.56
C ALA A 5 -1.41 -18.51 -0.05
N VAL A 6 -1.79 -18.15 -1.28
CA VAL A 6 -1.31 -16.95 -1.98
C VAL A 6 -1.90 -15.70 -1.32
N ASP A 7 -3.20 -15.72 -1.03
CA ASP A 7 -3.91 -14.62 -0.37
C ASP A 7 -3.34 -14.35 1.04
N GLN A 8 -2.99 -15.41 1.79
CA GLN A 8 -2.32 -15.28 3.10
C GLN A 8 -0.91 -14.70 2.99
N ASN A 9 -0.16 -15.05 1.95
CA ASN A 9 1.18 -14.52 1.75
C ASN A 9 1.14 -13.02 1.45
N LEU A 10 0.27 -12.59 0.53
CA LEU A 10 0.07 -11.17 0.21
C LEU A 10 -0.31 -10.36 1.47
N ARG A 11 -1.29 -10.83 2.24
CA ARG A 11 -1.72 -10.17 3.46
C ARG A 11 -0.59 -9.98 4.48
N GLU A 12 0.22 -11.00 4.72
CA GLU A 12 1.35 -10.86 5.66
C GLU A 12 2.44 -9.94 5.09
N ARG A 13 2.73 -9.99 3.77
CA ARG A 13 3.65 -9.03 3.14
C ARG A 13 3.19 -7.60 3.33
N GLU A 14 1.92 -7.30 3.09
CA GLU A 14 1.39 -5.94 3.21
C GLU A 14 1.31 -5.44 4.66
N LYS A 15 1.03 -6.34 5.61
CA LYS A 15 1.13 -6.03 7.04
C LYS A 15 2.56 -5.69 7.46
N ILE A 16 3.56 -6.42 6.96
CA ILE A 16 4.98 -6.12 7.23
C ILE A 16 5.35 -4.78 6.57
N ARG A 17 4.95 -4.55 5.31
CA ARG A 17 5.18 -3.28 4.61
C ARG A 17 4.64 -2.10 5.40
N ARG A 18 3.39 -2.17 5.84
CA ARG A 18 2.76 -1.08 6.59
C ARG A 18 3.52 -0.75 7.88
N LYS A 19 3.92 -1.78 8.63
CA LYS A 19 4.74 -1.61 9.84
C LYS A 19 6.10 -0.98 9.54
N ALA A 20 6.76 -1.44 8.48
CA ALA A 20 8.06 -0.92 8.07
C ALA A 20 7.96 0.56 7.63
N LEU A 21 6.92 0.93 6.85
CA LEU A 21 6.69 2.31 6.46
C LEU A 21 6.40 3.22 7.66
N TRP A 22 5.64 2.77 8.66
CA TRP A 22 5.45 3.52 9.92
C TRP A 22 6.75 3.66 10.71
N ALA A 23 7.53 2.59 10.85
CA ALA A 23 8.83 2.67 11.51
C ALA A 23 9.78 3.64 10.77
N LEU A 24 9.71 3.68 9.43
CA LEU A 24 10.52 4.58 8.63
C LEU A 24 10.12 6.05 8.82
N SER A 25 8.83 6.36 8.97
CA SER A 25 8.35 7.73 9.20
C SER A 25 8.83 8.34 10.52
N ASP A 26 9.21 7.51 11.50
CA ASP A 26 9.78 7.96 12.78
C ASP A 26 11.29 8.23 12.71
N LEU A 27 11.93 7.99 11.56
CA LEU A 27 13.37 8.14 11.35
C LEU A 27 13.68 9.27 10.38
N LEU A 28 14.93 9.74 10.35
CA LEU A 28 15.38 10.73 9.37
C LEU A 28 16.19 10.07 8.25
N PRO A 29 16.12 10.58 7.00
CA PRO A 29 17.02 10.16 5.94
C PRO A 29 18.49 10.26 6.37
N GLY A 30 19.23 9.16 6.21
CA GLY A 30 20.62 9.07 6.66
C GLY A 30 20.78 8.57 8.10
N ASP A 31 19.73 8.36 8.89
CA ASP A 31 19.84 7.61 10.14
C ASP A 31 20.28 6.16 9.85
N PRO A 32 21.36 5.65 10.48
CA PRO A 32 21.79 4.26 10.31
C PRO A 32 20.70 3.23 10.62
N LYS A 33 19.73 3.56 11.49
CA LYS A 33 18.58 2.70 11.82
C LYS A 33 17.59 2.57 10.66
N ALA A 34 17.60 3.50 9.70
CA ALA A 34 16.72 3.42 8.54
C ALA A 34 17.16 2.35 7.54
N THR A 35 18.47 2.03 7.47
CA THR A 35 19.02 1.04 6.55
C THR A 35 18.31 -0.32 6.60
N PRO A 36 18.20 -1.01 7.76
CA PRO A 36 17.50 -2.30 7.81
C PRO A 36 16.00 -2.21 7.45
N VAL A 37 15.36 -1.07 7.73
CA VAL A 37 13.93 -0.84 7.38
C VAL A 37 13.77 -0.68 5.87
N VAL A 38 14.64 0.09 5.22
CA VAL A 38 14.67 0.26 3.76
C VAL A 38 14.97 -1.08 3.08
N SER A 39 15.97 -1.83 3.54
CA SER A 39 16.28 -3.15 2.98
C SER A 39 15.10 -4.14 3.07
N MET A 40 14.30 -4.06 4.14
CA MET A 40 13.09 -4.86 4.28
C MET A 40 12.03 -4.46 3.24
N LEU A 41 11.81 -3.15 3.03
CA LEU A 41 10.88 -2.65 2.02
C LEU A 41 11.32 -3.02 0.60
N ASP A 42 12.62 -2.97 0.33
CA ASP A 42 13.21 -3.39 -0.96
C ASP A 42 13.00 -4.90 -1.19
N GLU A 43 13.18 -5.72 -0.16
CA GLU A 43 12.92 -7.16 -0.26
C GLU A 43 11.46 -7.45 -0.57
N ILE A 44 10.51 -6.77 0.08
CA ILE A 44 9.08 -6.93 -0.22
C ILE A 44 8.79 -6.52 -1.68
N ALA A 45 9.38 -5.42 -2.16
CA ALA A 45 9.23 -5.01 -3.56
C ALA A 45 9.74 -6.07 -4.54
N ARG A 46 10.90 -6.69 -4.27
CA ARG A 46 11.42 -7.80 -5.08
C ARG A 46 10.51 -9.03 -5.05
N GLN A 47 9.91 -9.34 -3.91
CA GLN A 47 8.96 -10.45 -3.79
C GLN A 47 7.70 -10.19 -4.61
N ASP A 48 7.19 -8.96 -4.61
CA ASP A 48 6.04 -8.59 -5.45
C ASP A 48 6.35 -8.70 -6.94
N GLU A 49 7.54 -8.27 -7.38
CA GLU A 49 7.97 -8.41 -8.79
C GLU A 49 8.14 -9.87 -9.23
N ALA A 50 8.58 -10.74 -8.30
CA ALA A 50 8.72 -12.16 -8.53
C ALA A 50 7.37 -12.89 -8.55
N ASP A 51 6.36 -12.34 -7.88
CA ASP A 51 5.01 -12.88 -7.82
C ASP A 51 4.30 -12.69 -9.17
N ARG A 52 4.12 -13.79 -9.90
CA ARG A 52 3.50 -13.77 -11.24
C ARG A 52 2.09 -13.21 -11.25
N LEU A 53 1.38 -13.30 -10.12
CA LEU A 53 0.02 -12.79 -9.99
C LEU A 53 0.00 -11.26 -9.80
N LEU A 54 1.15 -10.67 -9.45
CA LEU A 54 1.29 -9.23 -9.22
C LEU A 54 2.10 -8.51 -10.32
N ARG A 55 2.51 -9.22 -11.38
CA ARG A 55 3.39 -8.69 -12.42
C ARG A 55 2.74 -7.61 -13.30
N ASP A 56 1.45 -7.74 -13.58
CA ASP A 56 0.69 -6.83 -14.46
C ASP A 56 -0.30 -5.95 -13.68
N VAL A 57 0.09 -5.62 -12.45
CA VAL A 57 -0.72 -4.84 -11.53
C VAL A 57 -0.82 -3.38 -11.99
N ALA A 58 -2.02 -2.80 -11.81
CA ALA A 58 -2.28 -1.40 -12.07
C ALA A 58 -1.28 -0.48 -11.35
N LYS A 59 -0.92 0.66 -11.94
CA LYS A 59 -0.12 1.64 -11.21
C LYS A 59 -1.00 2.40 -10.22
N VAL A 60 -0.41 2.98 -9.19
CA VAL A 60 -1.16 3.76 -8.19
C VAL A 60 -1.87 4.95 -8.84
N GLU A 61 -1.32 5.48 -9.92
CA GLU A 61 -1.89 6.56 -10.73
C GLU A 61 -3.20 6.16 -11.41
N ASP A 62 -3.34 4.90 -11.79
CA ASP A 62 -4.47 4.40 -12.58
C ASP A 62 -5.67 4.00 -11.69
N LEU A 63 -5.46 3.89 -10.36
CA LEU A 63 -6.46 3.35 -9.44
C LEU A 63 -7.78 4.11 -9.43
N ARG A 64 -7.75 5.43 -9.63
CA ARG A 64 -8.97 6.24 -9.64
C ARG A 64 -9.90 5.87 -10.79
N ASP A 65 -9.33 5.48 -11.92
CA ASP A 65 -10.09 5.13 -13.13
C ASP A 65 -10.56 3.67 -13.12
N LEU A 66 -9.97 2.83 -12.26
CA LEU A 66 -10.26 1.40 -12.18
C LEU A 66 -11.33 1.05 -11.15
N VAL A 67 -11.51 1.88 -10.13
CA VAL A 67 -12.47 1.60 -9.06
C VAL A 67 -13.89 2.00 -9.45
N VAL A 68 -14.85 1.18 -9.03
CA VAL A 68 -16.28 1.49 -9.14
C VAL A 68 -16.68 2.29 -7.91
N THR A 69 -17.31 3.44 -8.14
CA THR A 69 -17.88 4.28 -7.07
C THR A 69 -19.40 4.28 -7.14
N GLU A 70 -20.04 4.34 -5.98
CA GLU A 70 -21.50 4.43 -5.86
C GLU A 70 -21.89 5.28 -4.64
N PRO A 71 -23.08 5.91 -4.64
CA PRO A 71 -23.57 6.61 -3.47
C PRO A 71 -24.00 5.61 -2.39
N SER A 72 -23.64 5.89 -1.14
CA SER A 72 -24.15 5.17 0.03
C SER A 72 -25.62 5.54 0.30
N SER A 73 -26.26 4.84 1.25
CA SER A 73 -27.62 5.18 1.72
C SER A 73 -27.75 6.60 2.29
N SER A 74 -26.65 7.21 2.74
CA SER A 74 -26.60 8.60 3.21
C SER A 74 -26.19 9.61 2.12
N GLY A 75 -25.97 9.15 0.88
CA GLY A 75 -25.56 9.98 -0.26
C GLY A 75 -24.06 10.28 -0.34
N VAL A 76 -23.23 9.70 0.54
CA VAL A 76 -21.77 9.85 0.51
C VAL A 76 -21.19 8.86 -0.50
N GLN A 77 -20.24 9.30 -1.34
CA GLN A 77 -19.59 8.42 -2.31
C GLN A 77 -18.69 7.39 -1.61
N ILE A 78 -18.86 6.12 -2.00
CA ILE A 78 -18.06 5.00 -1.53
C ILE A 78 -17.41 4.29 -2.71
N VAL A 79 -16.30 3.61 -2.44
CA VAL A 79 -15.66 2.71 -3.39
C VAL A 79 -16.17 1.30 -3.13
N ARG A 80 -16.60 0.61 -4.19
CA ARG A 80 -16.91 -0.82 -4.10
C ARG A 80 -15.61 -1.59 -3.88
N GLU A 81 -15.41 -2.13 -2.68
CA GLU A 81 -14.14 -2.76 -2.28
C GLU A 81 -13.68 -3.85 -3.28
N GLY A 82 -14.60 -4.67 -3.77
CA GLY A 82 -14.30 -5.73 -4.75
C GLY A 82 -13.85 -5.24 -6.14
N SER A 83 -14.00 -3.95 -6.44
CA SER A 83 -13.49 -3.34 -7.68
C SER A 83 -12.04 -2.89 -7.57
N ILE A 84 -11.49 -2.78 -6.36
CA ILE A 84 -10.10 -2.42 -6.15
C ILE A 84 -9.24 -3.62 -6.56
N PRO A 85 -8.35 -3.49 -7.56
CA PRO A 85 -7.51 -4.60 -8.01
C PRO A 85 -6.49 -4.99 -6.92
N GLU A 86 -6.14 -6.27 -6.83
CA GLU A 86 -4.97 -6.67 -6.04
C GLU A 86 -3.68 -6.17 -6.69
N PRO A 87 -2.65 -5.83 -5.89
CA PRO A 87 -2.55 -5.90 -4.43
C PRO A 87 -3.06 -4.62 -3.73
N TRP A 88 -3.64 -3.68 -4.49
CA TRP A 88 -4.01 -2.36 -3.99
C TRP A 88 -5.13 -2.41 -2.97
N ARG A 89 -6.04 -3.39 -3.11
CA ARG A 89 -7.06 -3.65 -2.11
C ARG A 89 -6.43 -4.02 -0.78
N GLU A 90 -5.56 -5.02 -0.74
CA GLU A 90 -4.91 -5.43 0.52
C GLU A 90 -4.01 -4.29 1.08
N ARG A 91 -3.27 -3.58 0.22
CA ARG A 91 -2.49 -2.38 0.63
C ARG A 91 -3.36 -1.32 1.29
N PHE A 92 -4.50 -1.01 0.69
CA PHE A 92 -5.47 -0.06 1.24
C PHE A 92 -6.03 -0.55 2.57
N LEU A 93 -6.43 -1.82 2.66
CA LEU A 93 -7.00 -2.40 3.88
C LEU A 93 -6.00 -2.36 5.05
N GLN A 94 -4.71 -2.66 4.80
CA GLN A 94 -3.67 -2.57 5.83
C GLN A 94 -3.34 -1.11 6.21
N ALA A 95 -3.39 -0.17 5.26
CA ALA A 95 -3.15 1.26 5.53
C ALA A 95 -4.31 1.94 6.27
N SER A 96 -5.53 1.44 6.06
CA SER A 96 -6.77 2.01 6.61
C SER A 96 -7.29 1.26 7.85
N ILE A 97 -6.44 0.48 8.53
CA ILE A 97 -6.83 -0.18 9.79
C ILE A 97 -7.22 0.88 10.81
N GLY A 98 -8.48 0.83 11.25
CA GLY A 98 -9.04 1.78 12.21
C GLY A 98 -9.77 2.97 11.57
N SER A 99 -9.77 3.10 10.24
CA SER A 99 -10.58 4.10 9.53
C SER A 99 -12.08 3.77 9.61
N THR A 100 -12.90 4.83 9.61
CA THR A 100 -14.36 4.70 9.53
C THR A 100 -14.79 4.20 8.15
N ARG A 101 -15.74 3.26 8.08
CA ARG A 101 -16.31 2.75 6.83
C ARG A 101 -17.79 2.43 7.02
N VAL A 102 -18.55 2.42 5.93
CA VAL A 102 -19.91 1.86 5.91
C VAL A 102 -19.87 0.39 5.50
N GLU A 103 -20.96 -0.34 5.72
CA GLU A 103 -21.05 -1.78 5.42
C GLU A 103 -20.74 -2.09 3.94
N THR A 104 -21.11 -1.20 3.03
CA THR A 104 -21.00 -1.38 1.58
C THR A 104 -19.61 -1.02 1.01
N GLY A 105 -18.73 -0.39 1.79
CA GLY A 105 -17.38 -0.07 1.35
C GLY A 105 -16.72 1.12 2.07
N PRO A 106 -15.42 1.36 1.81
CA PRO A 106 -14.73 2.57 2.26
C PRO A 106 -15.27 3.83 1.57
N PHE A 107 -15.15 4.96 2.24
CA PHE A 107 -15.43 6.26 1.62
C PHE A 107 -14.44 6.53 0.48
N LEU A 108 -14.92 7.20 -0.57
CA LEU A 108 -14.07 7.61 -1.70
C LEU A 108 -12.92 8.51 -1.22
N ASP A 109 -13.21 9.46 -0.33
CA ASP A 109 -12.22 10.38 0.24
C ASP A 109 -11.07 9.63 0.95
N ASP A 110 -11.37 8.55 1.68
CA ASP A 110 -10.35 7.73 2.34
C ASP A 110 -9.47 6.99 1.33
N PHE A 111 -10.07 6.50 0.24
CA PHE A 111 -9.34 5.85 -0.84
C PHE A 111 -8.44 6.84 -1.60
N GLU A 112 -8.94 8.05 -1.89
CA GLU A 112 -8.13 9.10 -2.51
C GLU A 112 -7.00 9.58 -1.61
N LYS A 113 -7.27 9.69 -0.30
CA LYS A 113 -6.25 9.99 0.72
C LYS A 113 -5.17 8.92 0.73
N PHE A 114 -5.55 7.64 0.68
CA PHE A 114 -4.60 6.53 0.57
C PHE A 114 -3.69 6.66 -0.65
N ILE A 115 -4.25 6.93 -1.84
CA ILE A 115 -3.46 7.11 -3.08
C ILE A 115 -2.41 8.21 -2.91
N ASN A 116 -2.80 9.35 -2.33
CA ASN A 116 -1.91 10.48 -2.12
C ASN A 116 -0.80 10.18 -1.10
N LEU A 117 -1.16 9.58 0.03
CA LEU A 117 -0.20 9.20 1.06
C LEU A 117 0.79 8.15 0.55
N TRP A 118 0.31 7.15 -0.20
CA TRP A 118 1.17 6.13 -0.79
C TRP A 118 2.24 6.75 -1.71
N LYS A 119 1.87 7.73 -2.55
CA LYS A 119 2.84 8.45 -3.40
C LYS A 119 3.88 9.19 -2.58
N GLN A 120 3.46 9.88 -1.51
CA GLN A 120 4.37 10.59 -0.61
C GLN A 120 5.30 9.63 0.12
N GLU A 121 4.78 8.50 0.62
CA GLU A 121 5.57 7.47 1.29
C GLU A 121 6.65 6.88 0.37
N ASN A 122 6.33 6.63 -0.91
CA ASN A 122 7.32 6.15 -1.87
C ASN A 122 8.36 7.22 -2.24
N GLN A 123 7.96 8.49 -2.36
CA GLN A 123 8.91 9.60 -2.55
C GLN A 123 9.87 9.73 -1.36
N CYS A 124 9.35 9.61 -0.13
CA CYS A 124 10.17 9.58 1.07
C CYS A 124 11.14 8.40 1.03
N LEU A 125 10.67 7.18 0.71
CA LEU A 125 11.50 5.98 0.60
C LEU A 125 12.68 6.17 -0.35
N GLU A 126 12.48 6.79 -1.51
CA GLU A 126 13.57 7.15 -2.43
C GLU A 126 14.61 8.08 -1.79
N ALA A 127 14.16 9.06 -1.00
CA ALA A 127 15.09 9.94 -0.28
C ALA A 127 15.94 9.17 0.75
N TYR A 128 15.38 8.16 1.44
CA TYR A 128 16.17 7.28 2.32
C TYR A 128 17.17 6.44 1.52
N ARG A 129 16.74 5.83 0.40
CA ARG A 129 17.63 5.05 -0.49
C ARG A 129 18.82 5.88 -0.95
N LEU A 130 18.59 7.12 -1.40
CA LEU A 130 19.64 8.05 -1.80
C LEU A 130 20.57 8.42 -0.64
N ALA A 131 20.04 8.67 0.56
CA ALA A 131 20.84 8.99 1.73
C ALA A 131 21.73 7.83 2.19
N ILE A 132 21.25 6.59 2.03
CA ILE A 132 22.03 5.36 2.31
C ILE A 132 23.10 5.15 1.25
N GLY A 133 22.75 5.27 -0.04
CA GLY A 133 23.69 5.08 -1.16
C GLY A 133 24.85 6.10 -1.16
N LYS A 134 24.64 7.31 -0.63
CA LYS A 134 25.70 8.31 -0.44
C LYS A 134 26.73 7.98 0.66
N LYS A 135 26.45 6.99 1.52
CA LYS A 135 27.32 6.60 2.64
C LYS A 135 28.30 5.46 2.30
N ILE A 136 28.23 4.91 1.08
CA ILE A 136 29.09 3.85 0.55
C ILE A 136 30.09 4.49 -0.42
#